data_AF-A0A0Q4DF49-F1
#
_entry.id   AF-A0A0Q4DF49-F1
#
_cell.length_a   1.000
_cell.length_b   1.000
_cell.length_c   1.000
_cell.angle_alpha   90.00
_cell.angle_beta   90.00
_cell.angle_gamma   90.00
#
_symmetry.space_group_name_H-M   'P 1'
#
loop_
_entity.id
_entity.type
_entity.pdbx_description
1 polymer ?
#
loop_
_entity_poly.entity_id
_entity_poly.type
_entity_poly.pdbx_seq_one_letter_code
_entity_poly.pdbx_strand_id
1 'polypeptide(L)'
;MKDLEAEERRLEEIIARTPASPVVRLPANYQSLYTRAIAELDAHLASDDGAGARQAIRPLIEKIVVHPGSARGGKRRPLQLHGDLYRMLAFAEEACVPNAQKPQTRGSEAFVIPLVAGTGFEPVTFRL
;
A
#
# COMPACT_ATOMS: atom_id res chain seq x y z
N MET A 1 20.13 15.34 46.68
CA MET A 1 21.03 14.19 46.43
C MET A 1 20.22 12.90 46.26
N LYS A 2 19.50 12.42 47.28
CA LYS A 2 18.68 11.19 47.18
C LYS A 2 17.66 11.16 46.03
N ASP A 3 16.99 12.28 45.76
CA ASP A 3 16.00 12.35 44.68
C ASP A 3 16.64 12.27 43.29
N LEU A 4 17.86 12.79 43.14
CA LEU A 4 18.61 12.71 41.89
C LEU A 4 19.10 11.28 41.64
N GLU A 5 19.57 10.59 42.69
CA GLU A 5 19.99 9.18 42.62
C GLU A 5 18.80 8.24 42.32
N ALA A 6 17.60 8.60 42.76
CA ALA A 6 16.39 7.85 42.43
C ALA A 6 16.02 8.05 40.96
N GLU A 7 16.10 9.28 40.45
CA GLU A 7 15.75 9.57 39.07
C GLU A 7 16.81 9.08 38.07
N GLU A 8 18.09 9.08 38.46
CA GLU A 8 19.18 8.46 37.70
C GLU A 8 18.93 6.96 37.51
N ARG A 9 18.70 6.21 38.59
CA ARG A 9 18.36 4.77 38.51
C ARG A 9 17.15 4.50 37.63
N ARG A 10 16.12 5.35 37.74
CA ARG A 10 14.92 5.23 36.91
C ARG A 10 15.24 5.43 35.42
N LEU A 11 16.06 6.42 35.08
CA LEU A 11 16.46 6.69 33.70
C LEU A 11 17.36 5.58 33.14
N GLU A 12 18.26 5.03 33.95
CA GLU A 12 19.08 3.87 33.58
C GLU A 12 18.23 2.64 33.28
N GLU A 13 17.22 2.35 34.11
CA GLU A 13 16.27 1.26 33.85
C GLU A 13 15.47 1.48 32.56
N ILE A 14 15.05 2.73 32.27
CA ILE A 14 14.34 3.07 31.04
C ILE A 14 15.24 2.85 29.82
N ILE A 15 16.50 3.29 29.87
CA ILE A 15 17.46 3.11 28.77
C ILE A 15 17.74 1.63 28.55
N ALA A 16 17.97 0.86 29.62
CA ALA A 16 18.23 -0.57 29.54
C ALA A 16 17.07 -1.37 28.92
N ARG A 17 15.83 -0.92 29.12
CA ARG A 17 14.62 -1.54 28.56
C ARG A 17 14.23 -1.00 27.18
N THR A 18 14.85 0.09 26.72
CA THR A 18 14.53 0.69 25.42
C THR A 18 15.23 -0.10 24.32
N PRO A 19 14.48 -0.69 23.36
CA PRO A 19 15.11 -1.42 22.26
C PRO A 19 15.95 -0.47 21.40
N ALA A 20 17.12 -0.94 20.95
CA ALA A 20 18.01 -0.17 20.10
C ALA A 20 17.26 0.29 18.83
N SER A 21 17.22 1.61 18.60
CA SER A 21 16.63 2.13 17.37
C SER A 21 17.42 1.59 16.17
N PRO A 22 16.76 1.04 15.14
CA PRO A 22 17.45 0.58 13.96
C PRO A 22 18.19 1.77 13.31
N VAL A 23 19.50 1.63 13.17
CA VAL A 23 20.32 2.60 12.43
C VAL A 23 19.99 2.45 10.96
N VAL A 24 19.15 3.36 10.43
CA VAL A 24 18.83 3.41 9.01
C VAL A 24 19.99 4.07 8.29
N ARG A 25 20.77 3.28 7.53
CA ARG A 25 21.79 3.83 6.62
C ARG A 25 21.13 4.18 5.29
N LEU A 26 21.08 5.46 4.96
CA LEU A 26 20.59 5.93 3.68
C LEU A 26 21.74 5.93 2.66
N PRO A 27 21.53 5.39 1.44
CA PRO A 27 22.50 5.53 0.35
C PRO A 27 22.77 7.01 0.03
N ALA A 28 23.97 7.31 -0.48
CA ALA A 28 24.37 8.70 -0.78
C ALA A 28 23.47 9.41 -1.81
N ASN A 29 22.84 8.65 -2.72
CA ASN A 29 21.93 9.15 -3.74
C ASN A 29 20.45 9.17 -3.30
N TYR A 30 20.15 8.90 -2.02
CA TYR A 30 18.77 8.80 -1.55
C TYR A 30 17.97 10.09 -1.77
N GLN A 31 18.59 11.25 -1.53
CA GLN A 31 17.94 12.54 -1.72
C GLN A 31 17.49 12.75 -3.17
N SER A 32 18.38 12.52 -4.15
CA SER A 32 18.05 12.76 -5.56
C SER A 32 16.99 11.81 -6.06
N LEU A 33 17.04 10.53 -5.66
CA LEU A 33 16.00 9.54 -5.98
C LEU A 33 14.66 9.93 -5.37
N TYR A 34 14.65 10.34 -4.10
CA TYR A 34 13.42 10.74 -3.41
C TYR A 34 12.79 11.98 -4.04
N THR A 35 13.58 13.02 -4.31
CA THR A 35 13.10 14.24 -4.97
C THR A 35 12.53 13.94 -6.35
N ARG A 36 13.21 13.10 -7.14
CA ARG A 36 12.74 12.70 -8.46
C ARG A 36 11.43 11.92 -8.38
N ALA A 37 11.33 10.94 -7.48
CA ALA A 37 10.14 10.13 -7.31
C ALA A 37 8.92 10.98 -6.90
N ILE A 38 9.11 11.97 -6.03
CA ILE A 38 8.05 12.92 -5.67
C ILE A 38 7.66 13.79 -6.86
N ALA A 39 8.62 14.35 -7.58
CA ALA A 39 8.32 15.21 -8.72
C ALA A 39 7.54 14.46 -9.82
N GLU A 40 7.94 13.21 -10.11
CA GLU A 40 7.22 12.34 -11.04
C GLU A 40 5.81 12.02 -10.53
N LEU A 41 5.66 11.66 -9.24
CA LEU A 41 4.36 11.39 -8.63
C LEU A 41 3.44 12.62 -8.71
N ASP A 42 3.92 13.80 -8.33
CA ASP A 42 3.14 15.04 -8.36
C ASP A 42 2.73 15.41 -9.78
N ALA A 43 3.63 15.26 -10.75
CA ALA A 43 3.32 15.50 -12.16
C ALA A 43 2.20 14.57 -12.68
N HIS A 44 2.28 13.27 -12.38
CA HIS A 44 1.24 12.32 -12.75
C HIS A 44 -0.08 12.62 -12.06
N LEU A 45 -0.04 12.95 -10.78
CA LEU A 45 -1.22 13.26 -9.98
C LEU A 45 -1.92 14.56 -10.40
N ALA A 46 -1.17 15.52 -10.94
CA ALA A 46 -1.68 16.80 -11.44
C ALA A 46 -2.11 16.75 -12.92
N SER A 47 -1.74 15.69 -13.65
CA SER A 47 -2.16 15.50 -15.03
C SER A 47 -3.67 15.28 -15.16
N ASP A 48 -4.22 15.56 -16.34
CA ASP A 48 -5.65 15.31 -16.64
C ASP A 48 -6.02 13.84 -16.47
N ASP A 49 -5.11 12.93 -16.83
CA ASP A 49 -5.26 11.49 -16.60
C ASP A 49 -5.32 11.16 -15.10
N GLY A 50 -4.46 11.81 -14.30
CA GLY A 50 -4.49 11.71 -12.84
C GLY A 50 -5.81 12.20 -12.24
N ALA A 51 -6.36 13.31 -12.75
CA ALA A 51 -7.66 13.82 -12.34
C ALA A 51 -8.80 12.87 -12.73
N GLY A 52 -8.80 12.37 -13.97
CA GLY A 52 -9.77 11.40 -14.46
C GLY A 52 -9.75 10.09 -13.66
N ALA A 53 -8.56 9.56 -13.37
CA ALA A 53 -8.37 8.36 -12.56
C ALA A 53 -8.95 8.54 -11.14
N ARG A 54 -8.69 9.69 -10.49
CA ARG A 54 -9.28 9.98 -9.17
C ARG A 54 -10.80 10.03 -9.22
N GLN A 55 -11.36 10.65 -10.26
CA GLN A 55 -12.80 10.74 -10.43
C GLN A 55 -13.44 9.37 -10.69
N ALA A 56 -12.76 8.48 -11.41
CA ALA A 56 -13.21 7.11 -11.64
C ALA A 56 -13.10 6.23 -10.39
N ILE A 57 -12.05 6.40 -9.58
CA ILE A 57 -11.80 5.58 -8.38
C ILE A 57 -12.65 6.03 -7.19
N ARG A 58 -12.89 7.34 -7.04
CA ARG A 58 -13.55 7.90 -5.84
C ARG A 58 -14.89 7.24 -5.48
N PRO A 59 -15.81 6.95 -6.43
CA PRO A 59 -17.07 6.29 -6.13
C PRO A 59 -16.92 4.87 -5.55
N LEU A 60 -15.81 4.19 -5.83
CA LEU A 60 -15.53 2.84 -5.34
C LEU A 60 -15.04 2.81 -3.89
N ILE A 61 -14.73 3.97 -3.31
CA ILE A 61 -14.22 4.12 -1.95
C ILE A 61 -15.36 4.59 -1.04
N GLU A 62 -15.76 3.73 -0.10
CA GLU A 62 -16.77 4.08 0.92
C GLU A 62 -16.15 4.95 2.02
N LYS A 63 -15.06 4.50 2.63
CA LYS A 63 -14.31 5.23 3.66
C LYS A 63 -12.89 4.73 3.80
N ILE A 64 -12.03 5.59 4.36
CA ILE A 64 -10.66 5.27 4.74
C ILE A 64 -10.53 5.54 6.24
N VAL A 65 -10.24 4.50 7.03
CA VAL A 65 -10.05 4.60 8.48
C VAL A 65 -8.56 4.69 8.77
N VAL A 66 -8.17 5.75 9.47
CA VAL A 66 -6.79 5.97 9.94
C VAL A 66 -6.73 5.55 11.41
N HIS A 67 -5.94 4.51 11.70
CA HIS A 67 -5.78 4.03 13.07
C HIS A 67 -4.66 4.80 13.79
N PRO A 68 -4.75 4.95 15.13
CA PRO A 68 -3.64 5.50 15.91
C PRO A 68 -2.39 4.64 15.71
N GLY A 69 -1.24 5.29 15.54
CA GLY A 69 0.06 4.61 15.45
C GLY A 69 0.51 4.10 16.82
N SER A 70 1.52 3.21 16.82
CA SER A 70 2.06 2.60 18.05
C SER A 70 2.71 3.60 19.02
N ALA A 71 3.02 4.82 18.56
CA ALA A 71 3.57 5.89 19.39
C ALA A 71 3.28 7.27 18.78
N ARG A 72 3.35 8.33 19.61
CA ARG A 72 3.34 9.73 19.15
C ARG A 72 4.57 9.95 18.25
N GLY A 73 4.34 10.31 16.99
CA GLY A 73 5.40 10.44 15.98
C GLY A 73 5.89 9.12 15.38
N GLY A 74 5.21 8.00 15.65
CA GLY A 74 5.52 6.71 15.06
C GLY A 74 5.47 6.74 13.53
N LYS A 75 6.44 6.08 12.88
CA LYS A 75 6.63 6.09 11.42
C LYS A 75 5.53 5.35 10.64
N ARG A 76 4.72 4.53 11.31
CA ARG A 76 3.67 3.71 10.69
C ARG A 76 2.32 4.04 11.31
N ARG A 77 1.34 4.34 10.45
CA ARG A 77 -0.08 4.43 10.81
C ARG A 77 -0.84 3.41 9.97
N PRO A 78 -1.59 2.47 10.58
CA PRO A 78 -2.41 1.55 9.82
C PRO A 78 -3.52 2.33 9.12
N LEU A 79 -3.71 2.04 7.83
CA LEU A 79 -4.81 2.55 7.03
C LEU A 79 -5.71 1.36 6.65
N GLN A 80 -7.01 1.55 6.78
CA GLN A 80 -7.99 0.55 6.38
C GLN A 80 -8.93 1.14 5.33
N LEU A 81 -8.99 0.50 4.17
CA LEU A 81 -9.86 0.87 3.06
C LEU A 81 -11.16 0.07 3.13
N HIS A 82 -12.29 0.76 2.93
CA HIS A 82 -13.61 0.14 2.81
C HIS A 82 -14.27 0.56 1.50
N GLY A 83 -15.13 -0.30 0.97
CA GLY A 83 -15.86 -0.10 -0.29
C GLY A 83 -15.51 -1.15 -1.34
N ASP A 84 -16.00 -0.95 -2.55
CA ASP A 84 -15.84 -1.89 -3.65
C ASP A 84 -14.39 -1.96 -4.14
N LEU A 85 -13.64 -0.86 -4.05
CA LEU A 85 -12.21 -0.88 -4.37
C LEU A 85 -11.45 -1.87 -3.48
N TYR A 86 -11.75 -1.90 -2.17
CA TYR A 86 -11.14 -2.88 -1.27
C TYR A 86 -11.51 -4.31 -1.67
N ARG A 87 -12.79 -4.57 -1.99
CA ARG A 87 -13.24 -5.88 -2.44
C ARG A 87 -12.54 -6.32 -3.71
N MET A 88 -12.39 -5.43 -4.69
CA MET A 88 -11.67 -5.70 -5.93
C MET A 88 -10.20 -6.02 -5.69
N LEU A 89 -9.53 -5.28 -4.79
CA LEU A 89 -8.13 -5.52 -4.44
C LEU A 89 -7.93 -6.83 -3.68
N ALA A 90 -8.76 -7.11 -2.67
CA ALA A 90 -8.73 -8.38 -1.94
C ALA A 90 -9.00 -9.56 -2.88
N PHE A 91 -9.97 -9.40 -3.77
CA PHE A 91 -10.29 -10.37 -4.81
C PHE A 91 -9.11 -10.62 -5.77
N ALA A 92 -8.41 -9.57 -6.19
CA ALA A 92 -7.23 -9.69 -7.05
C ALA A 92 -6.03 -10.33 -6.33
N GLU A 93 -5.83 -10.02 -5.04
CA GLU A 93 -4.78 -10.63 -4.22
C GLU A 93 -5.00 -12.15 -4.07
N GLU A 94 -6.25 -12.57 -3.85
CA GLU A 94 -6.66 -13.97 -3.84
C GLU A 94 -6.49 -14.66 -5.20
N ALA A 95 -6.57 -13.92 -6.31
CA ALA A 95 -6.34 -14.46 -7.65
C ALA A 95 -4.84 -14.60 -8.01
N CYS A 96 -3.95 -13.94 -7.27
CA CYS A 96 -2.50 -13.97 -7.49
C CYS A 96 -1.79 -15.14 -6.79
N VAL A 97 -2.51 -15.98 -6.03
CA VAL A 97 -1.91 -17.20 -5.47
C VAL A 97 -1.67 -18.26 -6.56
N PRO A 98 -0.57 -19.02 -6.51
CA PRO A 98 -0.33 -20.10 -7.45
C PRO A 98 -1.48 -21.11 -7.43
N ASN A 99 -2.04 -21.43 -8.61
CA ASN A 99 -3.23 -22.27 -8.81
C ASN A 99 -4.58 -21.67 -8.36
N ALA A 100 -4.69 -20.35 -8.19
CA ALA A 100 -5.98 -19.71 -7.95
C ALA A 100 -6.98 -20.03 -9.08
N GLN A 101 -8.20 -20.43 -8.70
CA GLN A 101 -9.29 -20.54 -9.67
C GLN A 101 -9.63 -19.15 -10.22
N LYS A 102 -9.96 -19.11 -11.52
CA LYS A 102 -10.35 -17.86 -12.16
C LYS A 102 -11.52 -17.21 -11.41
N PRO A 103 -11.54 -15.87 -11.32
CA PRO A 103 -12.66 -15.12 -10.79
C PRO A 103 -14.02 -15.56 -11.34
N GLN A 104 -14.95 -15.91 -10.45
CA GLN A 104 -16.36 -16.17 -10.80
C GLN A 104 -17.27 -15.20 -10.04
N THR A 105 -18.25 -14.64 -10.74
CA THR A 105 -19.24 -13.74 -10.16
C THR A 105 -20.14 -14.51 -9.18
N ARG A 106 -20.27 -14.01 -7.95
CA ARG A 106 -21.28 -14.48 -6.98
C ARG A 106 -22.27 -13.33 -6.72
N GLY A 107 -23.37 -13.31 -7.46
CA GLY A 107 -24.44 -12.32 -7.34
C GLY A 107 -24.78 -11.61 -8.65
N SER A 108 -26.00 -11.10 -8.74
CA SER A 108 -26.62 -10.60 -9.98
C SER A 108 -26.14 -9.23 -10.45
N GLU A 109 -25.35 -8.49 -9.66
CA GLU A 109 -25.02 -7.08 -9.93
C GLU A 109 -23.53 -6.80 -10.20
N ALA A 110 -22.65 -7.82 -10.06
CA ALA A 110 -21.23 -7.67 -10.34
C ALA A 110 -20.84 -8.50 -11.58
N PHE A 111 -20.32 -7.83 -12.60
CA PHE A 111 -19.72 -8.50 -13.75
C PHE A 111 -18.21 -8.59 -13.55
N VAL A 112 -17.68 -9.81 -13.53
CA VAL A 112 -16.24 -10.07 -13.59
C VAL A 112 -15.95 -10.69 -14.95
N ILE A 113 -15.20 -9.97 -15.77
CA ILE A 113 -14.75 -10.46 -17.07
C ILE A 113 -13.32 -10.98 -16.87
N PRO A 114 -13.10 -12.30 -16.77
CA PRO A 114 -11.76 -12.85 -16.72
C PRO A 114 -11.08 -12.60 -18.07
N LEU A 115 -10.16 -11.63 -18.10
CA LEU A 115 -9.34 -11.35 -19.27
C LEU A 115 -8.24 -12.42 -19.33
N VAL A 116 -8.49 -13.49 -20.08
CA VAL A 116 -7.49 -14.53 -20.34
C VAL A 116 -6.48 -13.92 -21.32
N ALA A 117 -5.21 -13.87 -20.94
CA ALA A 117 -4.10 -13.68 -21.87
C ALA A 117 -3.96 -14.94 -22.75
N GLY A 118 -5.01 -15.25 -23.51
CA GLY A 118 -5.03 -16.36 -24.45
C GLY A 118 -4.06 -16.06 -25.57
N THR A 119 -3.15 -17.00 -25.83
CA THR A 119 -2.39 -17.09 -27.07
C THR A 119 -3.32 -16.88 -28.27
N GLY A 120 -3.11 -15.79 -29.04
CA GLY A 120 -3.79 -15.62 -30.32
C GLY A 120 -4.16 -14.19 -30.74
N PHE A 121 -3.29 -13.19 -30.52
CA PHE A 121 -3.33 -11.94 -31.32
C PHE A 121 -2.50 -12.06 -32.61
N GLU A 122 -1.89 -13.23 -32.85
CA GLU A 122 -1.30 -13.59 -34.14
C GLU A 122 -2.16 -14.70 -34.78
N PRO A 123 -2.42 -14.64 -36.09
CA PRO A 123 -3.12 -15.70 -36.80
C PRO A 123 -2.23 -16.94 -36.80
N VAL A 124 -2.47 -17.89 -35.89
CA VAL A 124 -1.91 -19.23 -36.06
C VAL A 124 -2.56 -19.78 -37.32
N THR A 125 -1.71 -19.90 -38.33
CA THR A 125 -2.00 -20.14 -39.74
C THR A 125 -3.02 -21.28 -39.91
N PHE A 126 -4.04 -21.04 -40.74
CA PHE A 126 -4.85 -22.13 -41.31
C PHE A 126 -3.93 -23.20 -41.87
N ARG A 127 -4.07 -24.43 -41.38
CA ARG A 127 -3.59 -25.61 -42.10
C ARG A 127 -4.82 -26.32 -42.64
N LEU A 128 -4.87 -26.38 -43.97
CA LEU A 128 -5.75 -27.27 -44.76
C LEU A 128 -5.39 -28.73 -44.50
#